data_AF-A0ABD5EMX9-F1
#
_entry.id   AF-A0ABD5EMX9-F1
#
_cell.length_a   1.000
_cell.length_b   1.000
_cell.length_c   1.000
_cell.angle_alpha   90.00
_cell.angle_beta   90.00
_cell.angle_gamma   90.00
#
_symmetry.space_group_name_H-M   'P 1'
#
loop_
_entity.id
_entity.type
_entity.pdbx_description
1 polymer ?
#
loop_
_entity_poly.entity_id
_entity_poly.type
_entity_poly.pdbx_seq_one_letter_code
_entity_poly.pdbx_strand_id
1 'polypeptide(L)'
;MGGSGSTYLRQALGRAGLAVHNKPDIVHHRHWVKQGRAAQSAEFTRRADGWNLDTDDVTGIRHYLDRLASAPATTAVLSTWAEQHLLRHTGRRRVVFLLREPAAAYRSMCEPGRHGDIADEYGGPDSWFAVFYAERWRKIAEEYLTLRAAGWDVFLWSYEHLPEHARRDGYGEIVTGWRCSAPRLRPALRDQTIDLIRRCTDEVREALDMSDW
;
A
#
# COMPACT_ATOMS: atom_id res chain seq x y z
N MET A 1 1.94 1.61 0.94
CA MET A 1 0.91 1.60 1.99
C MET A 1 1.27 2.60 3.09
N GLY A 2 0.36 3.50 3.45
CA GLY A 2 0.58 4.56 4.45
C GLY A 2 -0.21 5.82 4.14
N GLY A 3 -1.20 6.14 4.98
CA GLY A 3 -2.16 7.24 4.72
C GLY A 3 -1.49 8.61 4.53
N SER A 4 -0.44 8.91 5.30
CA SER A 4 0.33 10.16 5.17
C SER A 4 1.14 10.23 3.87
N GLY A 5 1.83 9.13 3.51
CA GLY A 5 2.75 9.11 2.38
C GLY A 5 2.05 9.23 1.03
N SER A 6 0.94 8.49 0.86
CA SER A 6 0.14 8.58 -0.38
C SER A 6 -0.51 9.96 -0.57
N THR A 7 -0.95 10.61 0.51
CA THR A 7 -1.52 11.97 0.46
C THR A 7 -0.44 13.01 0.12
N TYR A 8 0.74 12.92 0.75
CA TYR A 8 1.87 13.79 0.45
C TYR A 8 2.30 13.66 -1.02
N LEU A 9 2.54 12.43 -1.50
CA LEU A 9 3.00 12.19 -2.87
C LEU A 9 2.04 12.76 -3.90
N ARG A 10 0.72 12.65 -3.68
CA ARG A 10 -0.26 13.26 -4.56
C ARG A 10 -0.11 14.78 -4.64
N GLN A 11 0.01 15.45 -3.50
CA GLN A 11 0.18 16.91 -3.47
C GLN A 11 1.50 17.33 -4.12
N ALA A 12 2.57 16.57 -3.87
CA ALA A 12 3.87 16.76 -4.47
C ALA A 12 3.85 16.64 -6.00
N LEU A 13 3.27 15.54 -6.52
CA LEU A 13 3.13 15.30 -7.95
C LEU A 13 2.26 16.38 -8.63
N GLY A 14 1.17 16.81 -7.96
CA GLY A 14 0.35 17.91 -8.45
C GLY A 14 1.09 19.25 -8.50
N ARG A 15 1.93 19.57 -7.50
CA ARG A 15 2.80 20.76 -7.53
C ARG A 15 3.84 20.72 -8.65
N ALA A 16 4.30 19.53 -9.04
CA ALA A 16 5.22 19.32 -10.15
C ALA A 16 4.54 19.39 -11.54
N GLY A 17 3.26 19.79 -11.61
CA GLY A 17 2.53 19.94 -12.87
C GLY A 17 2.03 18.63 -13.48
N LEU A 18 2.11 17.50 -12.75
CA LEU A 18 1.60 16.22 -13.22
C LEU A 18 0.10 16.11 -12.95
N ALA A 19 -0.64 15.59 -13.92
CA ALA A 19 -2.04 15.23 -13.72
C ALA A 19 -2.11 13.96 -12.85
N VAL A 20 -2.60 14.11 -11.61
CA VAL A 20 -2.70 13.03 -10.62
C VAL A 20 -4.13 12.52 -10.57
N HIS A 21 -4.36 11.30 -11.05
CA HIS A 21 -5.68 10.66 -10.92
C HIS A 21 -5.90 10.06 -9.52
N ASN A 22 -7.13 10.19 -9.00
CA ASN A 22 -7.50 9.74 -7.66
C ASN A 22 -7.82 8.25 -7.59
N LYS A 23 -7.01 7.47 -6.85
CA LYS A 23 -7.34 6.17 -6.21
C LYS A 23 -8.58 5.46 -6.80
N PRO A 24 -8.58 5.16 -8.11
CA PRO A 24 -9.76 4.62 -8.79
C PRO A 24 -10.11 3.24 -8.22
N ASP A 25 -9.10 2.57 -7.72
CA ASP A 25 -9.10 1.25 -7.13
C ASP A 25 -9.68 1.21 -5.71
N ILE A 26 -9.69 2.32 -4.97
CA ILE A 26 -10.52 2.45 -3.75
C ILE A 26 -12.00 2.53 -4.09
N VAL A 27 -12.40 3.11 -5.24
CA VAL A 27 -13.80 3.13 -5.68
C VAL A 27 -14.24 1.71 -6.04
N HIS A 28 -13.38 0.92 -6.71
CA HIS A 28 -13.62 -0.49 -6.97
C HIS A 28 -13.65 -1.34 -5.68
N HIS A 29 -12.70 -1.15 -4.76
CA HIS A 29 -12.69 -1.81 -3.45
C HIS A 29 -13.89 -1.41 -2.59
N ARG A 30 -14.31 -0.14 -2.60
CA ARG A 30 -15.55 0.28 -1.94
C ARG A 30 -16.76 -0.30 -2.65
N HIS A 31 -16.79 -0.48 -3.96
CA HIS A 31 -17.91 -1.15 -4.62
C HIS A 31 -17.98 -2.64 -4.23
N TRP A 32 -16.83 -3.31 -4.03
CA TRP A 32 -16.74 -4.68 -3.54
C TRP A 32 -17.06 -4.81 -2.03
N VAL A 33 -16.69 -3.83 -1.20
CA VAL A 33 -16.96 -3.80 0.26
C VAL A 33 -18.33 -3.21 0.62
N LYS A 34 -18.87 -2.28 -0.19
CA LYS A 34 -20.15 -1.56 0.07
C LYS A 34 -21.40 -2.39 -0.16
N GLN A 35 -21.29 -3.67 -0.52
CA GLN A 35 -22.40 -4.60 -0.29
C GLN A 35 -22.57 -4.96 1.21
N GLY A 36 -21.77 -4.37 2.10
CA GLY A 36 -22.15 -4.17 3.50
C GLY A 36 -22.05 -5.42 4.36
N ARG A 37 -21.15 -6.36 4.03
CA ARG A 37 -20.82 -7.48 4.92
C ARG A 37 -19.35 -7.43 5.31
N ALA A 38 -19.08 -7.75 6.57
CA ALA A 38 -17.72 -7.97 7.07
C ALA A 38 -17.03 -9.04 6.22
N ALA A 39 -15.74 -8.87 5.95
CA ALA A 39 -14.93 -9.89 5.28
C ALA A 39 -15.08 -11.22 6.02
N GLN A 40 -15.43 -12.28 5.29
CA GLN A 40 -15.74 -13.58 5.87
C GLN A 40 -14.57 -14.54 5.69
N SER A 41 -14.36 -15.45 6.65
CA SER A 41 -13.33 -16.51 6.56
C SER A 41 -13.37 -17.29 5.24
N ALA A 42 -14.55 -17.43 4.62
CA ALA A 42 -14.73 -18.13 3.36
C ALA A 42 -14.14 -17.41 2.14
N GLU A 43 -13.77 -16.13 2.26
CA GLU A 43 -13.14 -15.33 1.21
C GLU A 43 -11.62 -15.49 1.18
N PHE A 44 -11.07 -16.29 2.11
CA PHE A 44 -9.66 -16.56 2.24
C PHE A 44 -9.39 -18.05 1.97
N THR A 45 -8.43 -18.32 1.08
CA THR A 45 -7.91 -19.66 0.86
C THR A 45 -6.79 -19.95 1.85
N ARG A 46 -6.89 -21.07 2.58
CA ARG A 46 -5.82 -21.55 3.47
C ARG A 46 -4.64 -22.08 2.65
N ARG A 47 -3.43 -21.66 2.97
CA ARG A 47 -2.16 -22.13 2.40
C ARG A 47 -1.23 -22.67 3.50
N ALA A 48 -0.12 -23.27 3.09
CA ALA A 48 0.89 -23.82 4.01
C ALA A 48 1.42 -22.76 5.00
N ASP A 49 1.48 -21.49 4.55
CA ASP A 49 2.14 -20.41 5.27
C ASP A 49 1.13 -19.36 5.81
N GLY A 50 -0.18 -19.60 5.69
CA GLY A 50 -1.22 -18.67 6.16
C GLY A 50 -2.53 -18.68 5.37
N TRP A 51 -3.16 -17.52 5.22
CA TRP A 51 -4.45 -17.33 4.55
C TRP A 51 -4.34 -16.24 3.48
N ASN A 52 -4.98 -16.42 2.31
CA ASN A 52 -4.90 -15.50 1.18
C ASN A 52 -6.30 -15.11 0.64
N LEU A 53 -6.59 -13.82 0.48
CA LEU A 53 -7.86 -13.29 -0.09
C LEU A 53 -7.97 -13.50 -1.62
N ASP A 54 -9.15 -13.92 -2.11
CA ASP A 54 -9.48 -14.17 -3.54
C ASP A 54 -9.92 -12.89 -4.30
N THR A 55 -9.35 -12.57 -5.48
CA THR A 55 -9.44 -11.20 -6.10
C THR A 55 -9.50 -11.12 -7.65
N ASP A 56 -10.04 -12.12 -8.37
CA ASP A 56 -9.86 -12.27 -9.84
C ASP A 56 -10.83 -11.50 -10.80
N ASP A 57 -10.73 -10.17 -10.96
CA ASP A 57 -11.30 -9.47 -12.15
C ASP A 57 -10.37 -8.35 -12.71
N VAL A 58 -9.95 -8.49 -13.97
CA VAL A 58 -8.81 -7.78 -14.60
C VAL A 58 -9.22 -6.81 -15.73
N THR A 59 -10.45 -6.88 -16.24
CA THR A 59 -10.82 -6.19 -17.51
C THR A 59 -10.91 -4.67 -17.37
N GLY A 60 -11.52 -4.15 -16.29
CA GLY A 60 -11.64 -2.71 -16.04
C GLY A 60 -10.30 -2.01 -15.78
N ILE A 61 -9.32 -2.77 -15.26
CA ILE A 61 -7.97 -2.29 -14.93
C ILE A 61 -7.20 -1.95 -16.20
N ARG A 62 -7.27 -2.82 -17.22
CA ARG A 62 -6.58 -2.63 -18.50
C ARG A 62 -7.04 -1.35 -19.19
N HIS A 63 -8.37 -1.14 -19.29
CA HIS A 63 -8.92 0.08 -19.89
C HIS A 63 -8.53 1.38 -19.18
N TYR A 64 -8.41 1.36 -17.85
CA TYR A 64 -7.96 2.53 -17.10
C TYR A 64 -6.49 2.85 -17.40
N LEU A 65 -5.64 1.84 -17.46
CA LEU A 65 -4.21 2.02 -17.75
C LEU A 65 -3.95 2.42 -19.20
N ASP A 66 -4.73 1.89 -20.15
CA ASP A 66 -4.68 2.34 -21.55
C ASP A 66 -5.03 3.83 -21.68
N ARG A 67 -6.00 4.30 -20.88
CA ARG A 67 -6.37 5.72 -20.81
C ARG A 67 -5.28 6.58 -20.18
N LEU A 68 -4.60 6.10 -19.13
CA LEU A 68 -3.44 6.82 -18.59
C LEU A 68 -2.32 6.88 -19.63
N ALA A 69 -2.05 5.77 -20.31
CA ALA A 69 -1.00 5.71 -21.32
C ALA A 69 -1.27 6.61 -22.53
N SER A 70 -2.53 6.90 -22.87
CA SER A 70 -2.89 7.80 -23.96
C SER A 70 -2.82 9.29 -23.60
N ALA A 71 -2.57 9.63 -22.33
CA ALA A 71 -2.48 11.00 -21.85
C ALA A 71 -1.05 11.35 -21.39
N PRO A 72 -0.37 12.32 -22.04
CA PRO A 72 1.01 12.69 -21.68
C PRO A 72 1.09 13.25 -20.26
N ALA A 73 2.22 12.96 -19.57
CA ALA A 73 2.52 13.43 -18.22
C ALA A 73 1.47 13.08 -17.14
N THR A 74 0.74 11.97 -17.31
CA THR A 74 -0.20 11.48 -16.31
C THR A 74 0.46 10.50 -15.34
N THR A 75 0.05 10.59 -14.08
CA THR A 75 0.46 9.66 -13.02
C THR A 75 -0.78 9.22 -12.23
N ALA A 76 -0.73 8.02 -11.67
CA ALA A 76 -1.81 7.48 -10.86
C ALA A 76 -1.25 6.94 -9.54
N VAL A 77 -1.96 7.25 -8.46
CA VAL A 77 -1.69 6.66 -7.15
C VAL A 77 -2.67 5.53 -6.93
N LEU A 78 -2.15 4.31 -6.95
CA LEU A 78 -2.87 3.06 -6.72
C LEU A 78 -2.65 2.63 -5.26
N SER A 79 -3.68 2.10 -4.63
CA SER A 79 -3.72 1.64 -3.24
C SER A 79 -4.03 0.15 -3.10
N THR A 80 -4.92 -0.42 -3.92
CA THR A 80 -5.47 -1.78 -3.75
C THR A 80 -5.07 -2.75 -4.86
N TRP A 81 -4.76 -2.28 -6.08
CA TRP A 81 -4.38 -3.20 -7.17
C TRP A 81 -3.07 -3.95 -6.93
N ALA A 82 -2.12 -3.34 -6.21
CA ALA A 82 -0.90 -4.03 -5.79
C ALA A 82 -1.20 -5.13 -4.75
N GLU A 83 -2.18 -4.93 -3.86
CA GLU A 83 -2.62 -5.93 -2.87
C GLU A 83 -3.28 -7.13 -3.54
N GLN A 84 -3.90 -6.91 -4.69
CA GLN A 84 -4.60 -7.92 -5.48
C GLN A 84 -3.71 -8.51 -6.57
N HIS A 85 -2.43 -8.14 -6.60
CA HIS A 85 -1.48 -8.64 -7.57
C HIS A 85 -1.83 -8.35 -9.04
N LEU A 86 -2.53 -7.24 -9.29
CA LEU A 86 -3.10 -6.94 -10.60
C LEU A 86 -2.14 -6.17 -11.50
N LEU A 87 -1.06 -5.60 -10.95
CA LEU A 87 -0.09 -4.82 -11.71
C LEU A 87 0.71 -5.69 -12.70
N ARG A 88 0.99 -6.95 -12.34
CA ARG A 88 1.66 -7.92 -13.24
C ARG A 88 0.91 -8.19 -14.54
N HIS A 89 -0.40 -7.95 -14.57
CA HIS A 89 -1.24 -8.17 -15.75
C HIS A 89 -1.31 -6.96 -16.68
N THR A 90 -0.57 -5.91 -16.32
CA THR A 90 -0.50 -4.66 -17.06
C THR A 90 0.72 -4.66 -17.98
N GLY A 91 0.78 -3.76 -18.96
CA GLY A 91 2.00 -3.61 -19.76
C GLY A 91 3.16 -3.11 -18.88
N ARG A 92 4.41 -3.42 -19.26
CA ARG A 92 5.60 -2.93 -18.52
C ARG A 92 5.58 -1.39 -18.46
N ARG A 93 5.65 -0.85 -17.24
CA ARG A 93 5.70 0.58 -16.95
C ARG A 93 6.66 0.81 -15.78
N ARG A 94 7.10 2.07 -15.65
CA ARG A 94 7.80 2.50 -14.44
C ARG A 94 6.82 2.55 -13.27
N VAL A 95 7.09 1.80 -12.20
CA VAL A 95 6.21 1.74 -11.01
C VAL A 95 7.03 2.07 -9.76
N VAL A 96 6.45 2.88 -8.88
CA VAL A 96 7.07 3.21 -7.58
C VAL A 96 6.19 2.63 -6.48
N PHE A 97 6.75 1.71 -5.70
CA PHE A 97 6.15 1.16 -4.49
C PHE A 97 6.59 2.00 -3.30
N LEU A 98 5.65 2.70 -2.67
CA LEU A 98 5.89 3.37 -1.40
C LEU A 98 5.45 2.46 -0.26
N LEU A 99 6.38 1.93 0.53
CA LEU A 99 6.09 1.14 1.74
C LEU A 99 6.52 1.90 2.98
N ARG A 100 5.84 1.65 4.09
CA ARG A 100 6.16 2.19 5.42
C ARG A 100 6.37 1.01 6.36
N GLU A 101 7.14 1.17 7.43
CA GLU A 101 7.22 0.15 8.49
C GLU A 101 5.80 -0.37 8.85
N PRO A 102 5.56 -1.69 8.79
CA PRO A 102 4.22 -2.27 8.89
C PRO A 102 3.41 -1.82 10.11
N ALA A 103 4.00 -1.82 11.31
CA ALA A 103 3.28 -1.45 12.53
C ALA A 103 2.95 0.06 12.56
N ALA A 104 3.84 0.91 12.05
CA ALA A 104 3.63 2.35 11.91
C ALA A 104 2.60 2.68 10.82
N ALA A 105 2.54 1.88 9.75
CA ALA A 105 1.51 1.96 8.72
C ALA A 105 0.13 1.59 9.30
N TYR A 106 0.06 0.47 10.03
CA TYR A 106 -1.17 0.01 10.68
C TYR A 106 -1.66 0.99 11.74
N ARG A 107 -0.76 1.48 12.61
CA ARG A 107 -1.11 2.51 13.60
C ARG A 107 -1.71 3.75 12.96
N SER A 108 -1.16 4.19 11.82
CA SER A 108 -1.73 5.31 11.06
C SER A 108 -3.09 4.99 10.46
N MET A 109 -3.38 3.73 10.15
CA MET A 109 -4.67 3.27 9.63
C MET A 109 -5.74 3.30 10.72
N CYS A 110 -5.38 2.97 11.97
CA CYS A 110 -6.29 2.94 13.11
C CYS A 110 -6.62 4.31 13.69
N GLU A 111 -6.18 5.41 13.08
CA GLU A 111 -6.37 6.74 13.65
C GLU A 111 -7.76 7.31 13.31
N PRO A 112 -8.63 7.56 14.31
CA PRO A 112 -10.01 7.93 14.03
C PRO A 112 -10.17 9.24 13.29
N GLY A 113 -9.32 10.24 13.60
CA GLY A 113 -9.32 11.53 12.91
C GLY A 113 -8.98 11.46 11.42
N ARG A 114 -8.53 10.30 10.91
CA ARG A 114 -8.17 10.11 9.49
C ARG A 114 -9.03 9.08 8.79
N HIS A 115 -9.34 8.00 9.47
CA HIS A 115 -9.99 6.84 8.87
C HIS A 115 -11.35 6.51 9.52
N GLY A 116 -11.84 7.37 10.41
CA GLY A 116 -13.08 7.14 11.15
C GLY A 116 -12.96 5.97 12.12
N ASP A 117 -14.07 5.31 12.35
CA ASP A 117 -14.25 4.15 13.23
C ASP A 117 -13.82 2.82 12.58
N ILE A 118 -13.06 2.84 11.48
CA ILE A 118 -12.70 1.61 10.76
C ILE A 118 -11.95 0.58 11.61
N ALA A 119 -11.16 1.00 12.60
CA ALA A 119 -10.54 0.03 13.51
C ALA A 119 -11.58 -0.56 14.47
N ASP A 120 -12.52 0.26 14.94
CA ASP A 120 -13.58 -0.14 15.86
C ASP A 120 -14.56 -1.11 15.21
N GLU A 121 -14.89 -0.92 13.93
CA GLU A 121 -15.67 -1.87 13.10
C GLU A 121 -15.07 -3.28 13.09
N TYR A 122 -13.75 -3.39 13.27
CA TYR A 122 -13.02 -4.65 13.28
C TYR A 122 -12.65 -5.10 14.70
N GLY A 123 -13.25 -4.53 15.75
CA GLY A 123 -13.00 -4.90 17.15
C GLY A 123 -11.82 -4.17 17.81
N GLY A 124 -11.38 -3.05 17.23
CA GLY A 124 -10.36 -2.16 17.77
C GLY A 124 -8.98 -2.33 17.14
N PRO A 125 -8.00 -1.48 17.55
CA PRO A 125 -6.64 -1.47 17.00
C PRO A 125 -5.77 -2.66 17.42
N ASP A 126 -6.21 -3.50 18.35
CA ASP A 126 -5.47 -4.68 18.80
C ASP A 126 -6.23 -5.98 18.52
N SER A 127 -7.00 -5.98 17.43
CA SER A 127 -7.84 -7.10 16.99
C SER A 127 -7.23 -7.84 15.79
N TRP A 128 -8.00 -8.77 15.21
CA TRP A 128 -7.67 -9.44 13.94
C TRP A 128 -7.42 -8.46 12.78
N PHE A 129 -7.86 -7.20 12.91
CA PHE A 129 -7.58 -6.15 11.94
C PHE A 129 -6.07 -5.93 11.72
N ALA A 130 -5.26 -6.13 12.76
CA ALA A 130 -3.81 -6.03 12.66
C ALA A 130 -3.23 -7.07 11.69
N VAL A 131 -3.72 -8.32 11.78
CA VAL A 131 -3.33 -9.43 10.90
C VAL A 131 -3.81 -9.15 9.48
N PHE A 132 -5.07 -8.74 9.32
CA PHE A 132 -5.61 -8.38 8.02
C PHE A 132 -4.80 -7.28 7.33
N TYR A 133 -4.42 -6.24 8.08
CA TYR A 133 -3.61 -5.15 7.54
C TYR A 133 -2.18 -5.60 7.21
N ALA A 134 -1.57 -6.41 8.07
CA ALA A 134 -0.24 -6.98 7.84
C ALA A 134 -0.21 -7.82 6.54
N GLU A 135 -1.24 -8.62 6.29
CA GLU A 135 -1.36 -9.41 5.06
C GLU A 135 -1.50 -8.52 3.82
N ARG A 136 -2.30 -7.45 3.90
CA ARG A 136 -2.37 -6.48 2.79
C ARG A 136 -1.01 -5.85 2.51
N TRP A 137 -0.28 -5.49 3.57
CA TRP A 137 1.07 -4.93 3.45
C TRP A 137 2.01 -5.93 2.76
N ARG A 138 1.96 -7.20 3.20
CA ARG A 138 2.76 -8.31 2.66
C ARG A 138 2.53 -8.48 1.16
N LYS A 139 1.27 -8.53 0.73
CA LYS A 139 0.88 -8.67 -0.69
C LYS A 139 1.43 -7.54 -1.57
N ILE A 140 1.43 -6.29 -1.10
CA ILE A 140 2.04 -5.19 -1.87
C ILE A 140 3.54 -5.41 -2.05
N ALA A 141 4.23 -5.85 -0.99
CA ALA A 141 5.65 -6.11 -1.03
C ALA A 141 5.99 -7.32 -1.93
N GLU A 142 5.20 -8.39 -1.88
CA GLU A 142 5.31 -9.54 -2.77
C GLU A 142 5.07 -9.16 -4.24
N GLU A 143 4.12 -8.25 -4.53
CA GLU A 143 3.92 -7.75 -5.89
C GLU A 143 5.17 -7.00 -6.39
N TYR A 144 5.77 -6.15 -5.56
CA TYR A 144 7.03 -5.50 -5.91
C TYR A 144 8.12 -6.52 -6.25
N LEU A 145 8.33 -7.53 -5.40
CA LEU A 145 9.33 -8.57 -5.61
C LEU A 145 9.06 -9.35 -6.90
N THR A 146 7.80 -9.69 -7.15
CA THR A 146 7.37 -10.39 -8.37
C THR A 146 7.66 -9.58 -9.62
N LEU A 147 7.33 -8.29 -9.63
CA LEU A 147 7.59 -7.40 -10.78
C LEU A 147 9.10 -7.18 -10.98
N ARG A 148 9.86 -7.01 -9.90
CA ARG A 148 11.32 -6.88 -9.94
C ARG A 148 11.96 -8.13 -10.56
N ALA A 149 11.58 -9.32 -10.10
CA ALA A 149 12.07 -10.59 -10.64
C ALA A 149 11.71 -10.76 -12.14
N ALA A 150 10.56 -10.22 -12.57
CA ALA A 150 10.14 -10.20 -13.97
C ALA A 150 10.84 -9.12 -14.84
N GLY A 151 11.81 -8.39 -14.29
CA GLY A 151 12.62 -7.38 -14.98
C GLY A 151 11.86 -6.08 -15.28
N TRP A 152 10.85 -5.74 -14.48
CA TRP A 152 10.17 -4.45 -14.61
C TRP A 152 11.01 -3.31 -14.05
N ASP A 153 10.79 -2.10 -14.57
CA ASP A 153 11.36 -0.85 -14.04
C ASP A 153 10.58 -0.44 -12.77
N VAL A 154 10.83 -1.13 -11.66
CA VAL A 154 10.17 -0.91 -10.37
C VAL A 154 11.11 -0.37 -9.31
N PHE A 155 10.66 0.65 -8.60
CA PHE A 155 11.37 1.27 -7.48
C PHE A 155 10.65 0.98 -6.17
N LEU A 156 11.42 0.76 -5.11
CA LEU A 156 10.91 0.64 -3.75
C LEU A 156 11.40 1.83 -2.94
N TRP A 157 10.45 2.61 -2.42
CA TRP A 157 10.70 3.75 -1.55
C TRP A 157 10.15 3.43 -0.17
N SER A 158 11.04 3.42 0.82
CA SER A 158 10.60 3.45 2.21
C SER A 158 10.03 4.83 2.52
N TYR A 159 8.96 4.88 3.31
CA TYR A 159 8.38 6.12 3.77
C TYR A 159 9.37 6.83 4.67
N GLU A 160 10.05 6.10 5.54
CA GLU A 160 11.02 6.58 6.52
C GLU A 160 12.20 7.32 5.87
N HIS A 161 12.60 6.91 4.67
CA HIS A 161 13.71 7.48 3.90
C HIS A 161 13.26 7.97 2.51
N LEU A 162 12.02 8.45 2.42
CA LEU A 162 11.41 8.85 1.15
C LEU A 162 12.30 9.83 0.36
N PRO A 163 12.90 10.87 0.97
CA PRO A 163 13.72 11.82 0.24
C PRO A 163 14.98 11.20 -0.37
N GLU A 164 15.62 10.26 0.35
CA GLU A 164 16.81 9.56 -0.15
C GLU A 164 16.47 8.73 -1.39
N HIS A 165 15.41 7.91 -1.31
CA HIS A 165 14.98 7.05 -2.41
C HIS A 165 14.53 7.86 -3.62
N ALA A 166 13.70 8.88 -3.41
CA ALA A 166 13.23 9.73 -4.49
C ALA A 166 14.39 10.49 -5.16
N ARG A 167 15.39 11.00 -4.41
CA ARG A 167 16.59 11.62 -4.99
C ARG A 167 17.40 10.63 -5.82
N ARG A 168 17.66 9.43 -5.30
CA ARG A 168 18.38 8.35 -6.00
C ARG A 168 17.73 8.04 -7.36
N ASP A 169 16.40 8.03 -7.39
CA ASP A 169 15.63 7.60 -8.57
C ASP A 169 15.24 8.77 -9.50
N GLY A 170 15.79 9.98 -9.27
CA GLY A 170 15.60 11.15 -10.14
C GLY A 170 14.35 12.00 -9.86
N TYR A 171 13.70 11.78 -8.72
CA TYR A 171 12.46 12.45 -8.28
C TYR A 171 12.68 13.39 -7.08
N GLY A 172 13.92 13.83 -6.81
CA GLY A 172 14.25 14.66 -5.65
C GLY A 172 13.40 15.95 -5.53
N GLU A 173 13.01 16.53 -6.66
CA GLU A 173 12.27 17.79 -6.71
C GLU A 173 10.84 17.68 -6.15
N ILE A 174 10.21 16.48 -6.21
CA ILE A 174 8.84 16.29 -5.73
C ILE A 174 8.78 16.08 -4.20
N VAL A 175 9.90 15.74 -3.55
CA VAL A 175 9.96 15.40 -2.12
C VAL A 175 10.53 16.52 -1.24
N THR A 176 10.73 17.71 -1.78
CA THR A 176 11.34 18.87 -1.10
C THR A 176 10.61 19.32 0.17
N GLY A 177 9.28 19.14 0.22
CA GLY A 177 8.46 19.48 1.40
C GLY A 177 8.20 18.30 2.34
N TRP A 178 8.80 17.14 2.09
CA TRP A 178 8.51 15.95 2.87
C TRP A 178 9.08 16.06 4.29
N ARG A 179 8.30 15.57 5.25
CA ARG A 179 8.74 15.37 6.63
C ARG A 179 8.26 14.00 7.10
N CYS A 180 9.15 13.26 7.75
CA CYS A 180 8.76 12.02 8.39
C CYS A 180 7.69 12.32 9.43
N SER A 181 6.58 11.58 9.39
CA SER A 181 5.58 11.68 10.45
C SER A 181 6.24 11.27 11.76
N ALA A 182 6.20 12.14 12.77
CA ALA A 182 6.66 11.78 14.11
C ALA A 182 6.01 10.46 14.56
N PRO A 183 6.71 9.62 15.36
CA PRO A 183 6.14 8.42 15.94
C PRO A 183 4.84 8.79 16.67
N ARG A 184 3.69 8.35 16.16
CA ARG A 184 2.41 8.69 16.80
C ARG A 184 2.29 7.89 18.08
N LEU A 185 2.04 8.59 19.18
CA LEU A 185 1.79 8.00 20.50
C LEU A 185 0.40 7.36 20.59
N ARG A 186 -0.51 7.63 19.65
CA ARG A 186 -1.88 7.11 19.63
C ARG A 186 -2.38 6.72 18.22
N PRO A 187 -3.18 5.64 18.09
CA PRO A 187 -3.47 4.66 19.14
C PRO A 187 -2.17 3.93 19.56
N ALA A 188 -2.04 3.67 20.86
CA ALA A 188 -0.95 2.83 21.34
C ALA A 188 -1.33 1.39 21.00
N LEU A 189 -0.49 0.73 20.20
CA LEU A 189 -0.64 -0.70 19.95
C LEU A 189 0.03 -1.45 21.09
N ARG A 190 -0.55 -2.57 21.52
CA ARG A 190 0.13 -3.48 22.45
C ARG A 190 1.35 -4.09 21.78
N ASP A 191 2.39 -4.38 22.57
CA ASP A 191 3.61 -5.03 22.07
C ASP A 191 3.30 -6.35 21.36
N GLN A 192 2.34 -7.13 21.86
CA GLN A 192 1.93 -8.38 21.21
C GLN A 192 1.36 -8.16 19.80
N THR A 193 0.66 -7.05 19.58
CA THR A 193 0.11 -6.68 18.26
C THR A 193 1.24 -6.27 17.32
N ILE A 194 2.21 -5.51 17.81
CA ILE A 194 3.40 -5.12 17.04
C ILE A 194 4.20 -6.36 16.64
N ASP A 195 4.46 -7.28 17.58
CA ASP A 195 5.18 -8.52 17.33
C ASP A 195 4.43 -9.46 16.38
N LEU A 196 3.10 -9.46 16.43
CA LEU A 196 2.27 -10.19 15.47
C LEU A 196 2.43 -9.63 14.06
N ILE A 197 2.33 -8.30 13.90
CA ILE A 197 2.51 -7.64 12.60
C ILE A 197 3.91 -7.92 12.04
N ARG A 198 4.95 -7.83 12.89
CA ARG A 198 6.33 -8.17 12.50
C ARG A 198 6.43 -9.59 11.99
N ARG A 199 6.01 -10.58 12.79
CA ARG A 199 6.02 -11.99 12.36
C ARG A 199 5.27 -12.25 11.05
N CYS A 200 4.13 -11.58 10.83
CA CYS A 200 3.38 -11.70 9.58
C CYS A 200 4.10 -11.08 8.37
N THR A 201 5.10 -10.22 8.58
CA THR A 201 5.77 -9.48 7.52
C THR A 201 7.28 -9.76 7.41
N ASP A 202 7.88 -10.44 8.39
CA ASP A 202 9.34 -10.60 8.51
C ASP A 202 9.98 -11.26 7.29
N GLU A 203 9.44 -12.37 6.79
CA GLU A 203 9.96 -13.06 5.60
C GLU A 203 10.06 -12.12 4.39
N VAL A 204 9.01 -11.34 4.15
CA VAL A 204 8.97 -10.43 3.01
C VAL A 204 9.84 -9.19 3.28
N ARG A 205 9.94 -8.71 4.52
CA ARG A 205 10.86 -7.63 4.90
C ARG A 205 12.32 -8.02 4.63
N GLU A 206 12.71 -9.23 4.97
CA GLU A 206 14.04 -9.77 4.67
C GLU A 206 14.28 -9.81 3.15
N ALA A 207 13.30 -10.28 2.38
CA ALA A 207 13.41 -10.33 0.92
C ALA A 207 13.46 -8.94 0.24
N LEU A 208 12.90 -7.90 0.89
CA LEU A 208 13.01 -6.52 0.41
C LEU A 208 14.39 -5.90 0.63
N ASP A 209 15.27 -6.52 1.42
CA ASP A 209 16.59 -6.01 1.80
C ASP A 209 16.52 -4.60 2.42
N MET A 210 15.60 -4.45 3.38
CA MET A 210 15.33 -3.18 4.05
C MET A 210 15.72 -3.25 5.52
N SER A 211 17.00 -2.96 5.80
CA SER A 211 17.60 -3.02 7.13
C SER A 211 17.04 -2.02 8.14
N ASP A 212 16.42 -0.93 7.67
CA ASP A 212 16.16 0.28 8.47
C ASP A 212 14.71 0.38 9.00
N TRP A 213 13.98 -0.73 9.07
CA TRP A 213 12.59 -0.79 9.54
C TRP A 213 12.41 -1.34 10.95
#